data_AF-A0AAU7CAH8-F1
#
_entry.id   AF-A0AAU7CAH8-F1
#
_cell.length_a   1.000
_cell.length_b   1.000
_cell.length_c   1.000
_cell.angle_alpha   90.00
_cell.angle_beta   90.00
_cell.angle_gamma   90.00
#
_symmetry.space_group_name_H-M   'P 1'
#
loop_
_entity.id
_entity.type
_entity.pdbx_description
1 polymer ?
#
loop_
_entity_poly.entity_id
_entity_poly.type
_entity_poly.pdbx_seq_one_letter_code
_entity_poly.pdbx_strand_id
1 'polypeptide(L)'
;MSDDQTNSPDRREFLQAGALATAAALGAATGLQAQNEAAKPTTLPKRKLGKTGVEITLLEMGTGALRERGVLDRLLRLAYASGVRTFDTANLYGTEPGFKKWFEQAPEVRKDVVLVTKDEVDTPKQMLKMLDQRLEALGTDYVDFYFVHGLGDHHTLDESINFVKGQEFKETAEAIRKSGKAKFVGFSTHHKDRAQTIQAAAEGGIVDAIMLMYTPWLDKDSPLNKALDTCYSKGVGLISMKQVAGQFPAKPKFNVLEEVVRRAPMLAERKLSPYQGLLHAIWTDERISGSCVSIKTTEQLREDADAARRYEPLKTTEIEQLRDAALAFGPTLCADCDGRCSVAAGTKAELGDLTRFLTYHEHHGIRVEARRQYAALSPEARDWAGADLEAARAACPNKLNFAKLLPDADRYLA
;
A
#
# COMPACT_ATOMS: atom_id res chain seq x y z
N MET A 1 81.59 -2.92 44.20
CA MET A 1 81.70 -4.40 44.13
C MET A 1 80.89 -4.84 42.93
N SER A 2 81.60 -5.49 42.00
CA SER A 2 81.18 -6.36 40.89
C SER A 2 80.18 -5.86 39.84
N ASP A 3 80.75 -5.68 38.64
CA ASP A 3 80.19 -5.81 37.28
C ASP A 3 79.33 -7.06 37.04
N ASP A 4 78.46 -7.02 36.02
CA ASP A 4 78.53 -7.89 34.81
C ASP A 4 77.42 -7.48 33.81
N GLN A 5 77.76 -6.94 32.63
CA GLN A 5 78.08 -7.59 31.34
C GLN A 5 76.90 -8.16 30.53
N THR A 6 76.86 -7.66 29.29
CA THR A 6 76.09 -8.09 28.12
C THR A 6 76.62 -9.39 27.51
N ASN A 7 75.75 -10.27 27.00
CA ASN A 7 76.00 -10.93 25.70
C ASN A 7 74.78 -11.71 25.18
N SER A 8 74.53 -11.56 23.88
CA SER A 8 73.65 -12.42 23.07
C SER A 8 74.42 -13.61 22.50
N PRO A 9 73.79 -14.78 22.35
CA PRO A 9 74.08 -15.71 21.25
C PRO A 9 72.78 -16.23 20.60
N ASP A 10 72.71 -16.87 19.44
CA ASP A 10 73.58 -17.05 18.27
C ASP A 10 72.68 -17.66 17.16
N ARG A 11 72.98 -17.39 15.89
CA ARG A 11 72.17 -17.63 14.68
C ARG A 11 72.05 -19.11 14.26
N ARG A 12 72.14 -20.07 15.19
CA ARG A 12 72.16 -21.52 14.87
C ARG A 12 70.91 -22.31 15.23
N GLU A 13 69.93 -21.71 15.90
CA GLU A 13 68.64 -22.38 16.19
C GLU A 13 67.55 -22.14 15.13
N PHE A 14 67.82 -21.32 14.10
CA PHE A 14 66.81 -20.92 13.11
C PHE A 14 66.78 -21.79 11.81
N LEU A 15 67.58 -22.84 11.68
CA LEU A 15 67.74 -23.55 10.38
C LEU A 15 67.66 -25.09 10.39
N GLN A 16 67.21 -25.76 11.45
CA GLN A 16 67.04 -27.22 11.40
C GLN A 16 65.75 -27.72 12.06
N ALA A 17 64.62 -27.35 11.46
CA ALA A 17 63.40 -28.16 11.48
C ALA A 17 62.59 -27.92 10.19
N GLY A 18 63.25 -27.95 9.04
CA GLY A 18 62.64 -28.00 7.73
C GLY A 18 62.88 -29.37 7.10
N ALA A 19 61.96 -30.32 7.29
CA ALA A 19 61.82 -31.53 6.49
C ALA A 19 60.49 -32.23 6.79
N LEU A 20 59.38 -31.63 6.34
CA LEU A 20 58.09 -32.29 6.06
C LEU A 20 57.20 -31.30 5.30
N ALA A 21 57.63 -30.95 4.09
CA ALA A 21 56.90 -30.06 3.19
C ALA A 21 56.78 -30.73 1.81
N THR A 22 55.91 -31.73 1.68
CA THR A 22 55.38 -32.19 0.37
C THR A 22 54.19 -33.14 0.58
N ALA A 23 53.02 -32.60 0.90
CA ALA A 23 51.69 -33.14 0.54
C ALA A 23 50.57 -32.41 1.32
N ALA A 24 50.36 -31.11 1.10
CA ALA A 24 49.11 -30.45 1.53
C ALA A 24 48.77 -29.18 0.72
N ALA A 25 49.37 -28.97 -0.45
CA ALA A 25 49.19 -27.75 -1.25
C ALA A 25 48.18 -27.90 -2.40
N LEU A 26 47.17 -28.76 -2.26
CA LEU A 26 46.08 -28.91 -3.25
C LEU A 26 44.67 -28.81 -2.66
N GLY A 27 44.52 -28.49 -1.37
CA GLY A 27 43.20 -28.37 -0.72
C GLY A 27 42.80 -26.95 -0.29
N ALA A 28 43.71 -25.98 -0.32
CA ALA A 28 43.49 -24.67 0.33
C ALA A 28 43.15 -23.52 -0.63
N ALA A 29 42.95 -23.79 -1.93
CA ALA A 29 42.62 -22.77 -2.93
C ALA A 29 41.13 -22.71 -3.31
N THR A 30 40.28 -23.62 -2.83
CA THR A 30 38.84 -23.63 -3.16
C THR A 30 37.94 -23.03 -2.05
N GLY A 31 38.50 -22.62 -0.91
CA GLY A 31 37.73 -22.10 0.23
C GLY A 31 37.56 -20.58 0.29
N LEU A 32 38.28 -19.81 -0.53
CA LEU A 32 38.32 -18.34 -0.47
C LEU A 32 37.54 -17.63 -1.58
N GLN A 33 36.79 -18.38 -2.39
CA GLN A 33 35.98 -17.85 -3.50
C GLN A 33 34.47 -17.98 -3.32
N ALA A 34 34.00 -18.32 -2.11
CA ALA A 34 32.57 -18.54 -1.85
C ALA A 34 32.04 -17.73 -0.67
N GLN A 35 32.47 -16.48 -0.48
CA GLN A 35 31.83 -15.54 0.45
C GLN A 35 31.89 -14.11 -0.08
N ASN A 36 31.32 -13.88 -1.27
CA ASN A 36 30.88 -12.54 -1.68
C ASN A 36 29.86 -12.57 -2.82
N GLU A 37 28.97 -13.57 -2.84
CA GLU A 37 27.65 -13.29 -3.41
C GLU A 37 26.93 -12.46 -2.34
N ALA A 38 26.87 -11.14 -2.54
CA ALA A 38 25.90 -10.31 -1.83
C ALA A 38 24.55 -11.02 -1.97
N ALA A 39 24.01 -11.53 -0.86
CA ALA A 39 22.76 -12.27 -0.86
C ALA A 39 21.76 -11.43 -1.64
N LYS A 40 21.31 -11.92 -2.80
CA LYS A 40 20.28 -11.23 -3.59
C LYS A 40 19.14 -10.93 -2.61
N PRO A 41 18.65 -9.68 -2.53
CA PRO A 41 17.56 -9.35 -1.66
C PRO A 41 16.45 -10.38 -1.84
N THR A 42 16.14 -11.15 -0.81
CA THR A 42 15.07 -12.15 -0.89
C THR A 42 13.78 -11.37 -1.14
N THR A 43 13.22 -11.51 -2.34
CA THR A 43 11.98 -10.83 -2.70
C THR A 43 10.88 -11.24 -1.74
N LEU A 44 10.02 -10.30 -1.37
CA LEU A 44 8.85 -10.62 -0.55
C LEU A 44 7.94 -11.61 -1.29
N PRO A 45 7.10 -12.38 -0.57
CA PRO A 45 6.14 -13.27 -1.23
C PRO A 45 5.30 -12.53 -2.27
N LYS A 46 4.99 -13.22 -3.36
CA LYS A 46 4.27 -12.65 -4.50
C LYS A 46 2.97 -13.40 -4.77
N ARG A 47 2.04 -12.71 -5.41
CA ARG A 47 0.83 -13.29 -6.02
C ARG A 47 0.64 -12.77 -7.43
N LYS A 48 0.00 -13.57 -8.27
CA LYS A 48 -0.43 -13.13 -9.60
C LYS A 48 -1.54 -12.10 -9.46
N LEU A 49 -1.46 -11.01 -10.21
CA LEU A 49 -2.48 -9.98 -10.24
C LEU A 49 -3.54 -10.34 -11.29
N GLY A 50 -4.59 -11.06 -10.87
CA GLY A 50 -5.63 -11.54 -11.77
C GLY A 50 -5.07 -12.37 -12.93
N LYS A 51 -5.63 -12.19 -14.14
CA LYS A 51 -5.20 -12.88 -15.37
C LYS A 51 -4.07 -12.19 -16.13
N THR A 52 -3.46 -11.15 -15.56
CA THR A 52 -2.40 -10.36 -16.22
C THR A 52 -1.10 -11.15 -16.41
N GLY A 53 -0.90 -12.19 -15.59
CA GLY A 53 0.36 -12.94 -15.53
C GLY A 53 1.48 -12.22 -14.79
N VAL A 54 1.27 -10.96 -14.35
CA VAL A 54 2.24 -10.21 -13.54
C VAL A 54 2.17 -10.69 -12.09
N GLU A 55 3.33 -10.95 -11.50
CA GLU A 55 3.46 -11.23 -10.07
C GLU A 55 3.84 -9.97 -9.31
N ILE A 56 3.00 -9.58 -8.35
CA ILE A 56 3.23 -8.44 -7.46
C ILE A 56 3.58 -8.92 -6.04
N THR A 57 4.37 -8.14 -5.30
CA THR A 57 4.66 -8.44 -3.91
C THR A 57 3.44 -8.21 -3.02
N LEU A 58 3.24 -9.04 -1.99
CA LEU A 58 2.14 -8.88 -1.03
C LEU A 58 2.11 -7.47 -0.41
N LEU A 59 3.29 -6.94 -0.11
CA LEU A 59 3.49 -5.55 0.27
C LEU A 59 3.93 -4.73 -0.94
N GLU A 60 3.19 -3.67 -1.25
CA GLU A 60 3.54 -2.69 -2.27
C GLU A 60 3.83 -1.34 -1.61
N MET A 61 4.79 -0.59 -2.14
CA MET A 61 5.12 0.73 -1.62
C MET A 61 4.35 1.81 -2.38
N GLY A 62 3.34 2.39 -1.73
CA GLY A 62 2.64 3.58 -2.20
C GLY A 62 3.33 4.87 -1.77
N THR A 63 3.40 5.86 -2.66
CA THR A 63 4.14 7.11 -2.41
C THR A 63 3.27 8.32 -2.04
N GLY A 64 1.95 8.16 -1.97
CA GLY A 64 1.00 9.27 -1.79
C GLY A 64 1.20 10.13 -0.52
N ALA A 65 1.85 9.59 0.52
CA ALA A 65 2.16 10.33 1.76
C ALA A 65 3.60 10.89 1.83
N LEU A 66 4.38 10.82 0.74
CA LEU A 66 5.82 11.09 0.74
C LEU A 66 6.24 12.43 0.12
N ARG A 67 5.34 13.11 -0.63
CA ARG A 67 5.62 14.34 -1.38
C ARG A 67 6.45 15.38 -0.61
N GLU A 68 6.09 15.64 0.64
CA GLU A 68 6.64 16.74 1.44
C GLU A 68 7.73 16.30 2.43
N ARG A 69 8.12 15.01 2.43
CA ARG A 69 8.93 14.45 3.52
C ARG A 69 10.43 14.45 3.24
N GLY A 70 10.88 14.68 2.01
CA GLY A 70 12.30 14.63 1.63
C GLY A 70 12.97 13.25 1.79
N VAL A 71 12.21 12.20 2.10
CA VAL A 71 12.72 10.83 2.36
C VAL A 71 12.46 9.86 1.21
N LEU A 72 11.83 10.31 0.12
CA LEU A 72 11.37 9.46 -0.97
C LEU A 72 12.49 8.58 -1.55
N ASP A 73 13.59 9.18 -2.01
CA ASP A 73 14.71 8.45 -2.63
C ASP A 73 15.28 7.36 -1.70
N ARG A 74 15.47 7.69 -0.42
CA ARG A 74 15.95 6.73 0.59
C ARG A 74 14.96 5.58 0.79
N LEU A 75 13.66 5.88 0.89
CA LEU A 75 12.65 4.85 1.14
C LEU A 75 12.42 3.95 -0.08
N LEU A 76 12.46 4.49 -1.31
CA LEU A 76 12.37 3.69 -2.54
C LEU A 76 13.48 2.63 -2.58
N ARG A 77 14.72 3.08 -2.36
CA ARG A 77 15.91 2.20 -2.35
C ARG A 77 15.85 1.18 -1.22
N LEU A 78 15.44 1.60 -0.03
CA LEU A 78 15.35 0.69 1.11
C LEU A 78 14.22 -0.33 0.94
N ALA A 79 13.09 0.07 0.34
CA ALA A 79 11.98 -0.85 0.06
C ALA A 79 12.40 -1.91 -0.95
N TYR A 80 13.06 -1.49 -2.03
CA TYR A 80 13.66 -2.38 -3.00
C TYR A 80 14.66 -3.35 -2.37
N ALA A 81 15.59 -2.83 -1.55
CA ALA A 81 16.55 -3.65 -0.80
C ALA A 81 15.87 -4.58 0.22
N SER A 82 14.67 -4.23 0.70
CA SER A 82 13.88 -5.06 1.62
C SER A 82 13.07 -6.15 0.90
N GLY A 83 13.12 -6.21 -0.43
CA GLY A 83 12.44 -7.21 -1.25
C GLY A 83 11.10 -6.77 -1.85
N VAL A 84 10.67 -5.52 -1.63
CA VAL A 84 9.49 -4.95 -2.32
C VAL A 84 9.80 -4.83 -3.81
N ARG A 85 8.84 -5.21 -4.66
CA ARG A 85 8.96 -5.10 -6.12
C ARG A 85 7.80 -4.38 -6.79
N THR A 86 6.71 -4.12 -6.08
CA THR A 86 5.61 -3.31 -6.60
C THR A 86 5.64 -1.93 -5.97
N PHE A 87 5.65 -0.91 -6.83
CA PHE A 87 5.68 0.50 -6.44
C PHE A 87 4.52 1.25 -7.08
N ASP A 88 3.88 2.10 -6.29
CA ASP A 88 2.69 2.84 -6.67
C ASP A 88 2.92 4.34 -6.51
N THR A 89 2.68 5.08 -7.59
CA THR A 89 2.73 6.54 -7.65
C THR A 89 1.51 7.09 -8.39
N ALA A 90 1.42 8.41 -8.53
CA ALA A 90 0.43 9.10 -9.35
C ALA A 90 0.92 10.52 -9.65
N ASN A 91 0.34 11.15 -10.68
CA ASN A 91 0.59 12.56 -11.02
C ASN A 91 0.38 13.49 -9.80
N LEU A 92 -0.78 13.37 -9.15
CA LEU A 92 -1.18 14.10 -7.94
C LEU A 92 -0.13 14.03 -6.80
N TYR A 93 0.57 12.90 -6.68
CA TYR A 93 1.50 12.67 -5.57
C TYR A 93 2.80 13.48 -5.75
N GLY A 94 3.14 13.90 -6.96
CA GLY A 94 4.37 14.64 -7.25
C GLY A 94 5.65 13.83 -6.97
N THR A 95 5.56 12.50 -6.92
CA THR A 95 6.65 11.60 -6.56
C THR A 95 7.36 10.97 -7.76
N GLU A 96 6.79 11.11 -8.97
CA GLU A 96 7.35 10.55 -10.22
C GLU A 96 8.79 10.99 -10.52
N PRO A 97 9.18 12.27 -10.33
CA PRO A 97 10.58 12.68 -10.53
C PRO A 97 11.58 11.95 -9.62
N GLY A 98 11.13 11.47 -8.45
CA GLY A 98 11.95 10.64 -7.57
C GLY A 98 12.27 9.27 -8.17
N PHE A 99 11.33 8.67 -8.89
CA PHE A 99 11.56 7.44 -9.64
C PHE A 99 12.50 7.67 -10.82
N LYS A 100 12.31 8.78 -11.56
CA LYS A 100 13.24 9.17 -12.64
C LYS A 100 14.68 9.23 -12.17
N LYS A 101 14.93 9.97 -11.09
CA LYS A 101 16.26 10.05 -10.47
C LYS A 101 16.80 8.67 -10.09
N TRP A 102 15.96 7.80 -9.53
CA TRP A 102 16.37 6.45 -9.15
C TRP A 102 16.72 5.59 -10.36
N PHE A 103 15.91 5.61 -11.43
CA PHE A 103 16.16 4.85 -12.65
C PHE A 103 17.35 5.38 -13.44
N GLU A 104 17.61 6.69 -13.47
CA GLU A 104 18.83 7.25 -14.07
C GLU A 104 20.10 6.78 -13.34
N GLN A 105 20.03 6.58 -12.03
CA GLN A 105 21.16 6.15 -11.20
C GLN A 105 21.31 4.62 -11.12
N ALA A 106 20.23 3.87 -11.38
CA ALA A 106 20.21 2.41 -11.35
C ALA A 106 19.25 1.87 -12.44
N PRO A 107 19.61 1.99 -13.74
CA PRO A 107 18.72 1.65 -14.85
C PRO A 107 18.21 0.20 -14.83
N GLU A 108 19.02 -0.71 -14.28
CA GLU A 108 18.69 -2.13 -14.13
C GLU A 108 17.53 -2.38 -13.15
N VAL A 109 17.22 -1.43 -12.26
CA VAL A 109 16.10 -1.56 -11.32
C VAL A 109 14.77 -1.49 -12.05
N ARG A 110 14.63 -0.66 -13.09
CA ARG A 110 13.34 -0.46 -13.75
C ARG A 110 12.75 -1.77 -14.25
N LYS A 111 13.57 -2.65 -14.84
CA LYS A 111 13.15 -3.98 -15.33
C LYS A 111 12.82 -4.98 -14.21
N ASP A 112 13.24 -4.73 -12.98
CA ASP A 112 13.01 -5.61 -11.83
C ASP A 112 11.76 -5.24 -11.03
N VAL A 113 11.21 -4.03 -11.22
CA VAL A 113 10.04 -3.53 -10.48
C VAL A 113 8.77 -3.50 -11.33
N VAL A 114 7.64 -3.76 -10.69
CA VAL A 114 6.29 -3.47 -11.21
C VAL A 114 5.95 -2.04 -10.79
N LEU A 115 5.69 -1.17 -11.77
CA LEU A 115 5.38 0.23 -11.53
C LEU A 115 3.94 0.56 -11.92
N VAL A 116 3.21 1.15 -10.98
CA VAL A 116 1.86 1.68 -11.16
C VAL A 116 1.90 3.21 -11.13
N THR A 117 1.34 3.87 -12.13
CA THR A 117 1.03 5.31 -12.07
C THR A 117 -0.42 5.59 -12.45
N LYS A 118 -0.91 6.79 -12.14
CA LYS A 118 -2.32 7.16 -12.28
C LYS A 118 -2.53 8.65 -12.56
N ASP A 119 -3.66 8.94 -13.16
CA ASP A 119 -4.17 10.29 -13.39
C ASP A 119 -5.66 10.42 -13.07
N GLU A 120 -6.05 11.61 -12.62
CA GLU A 120 -7.45 12.04 -12.58
C GLU A 120 -7.86 12.37 -14.02
N VAL A 121 -8.83 11.64 -14.56
CA VAL A 121 -9.30 11.80 -15.94
C VAL A 121 -10.80 12.02 -15.98
N ASP A 122 -11.25 12.97 -16.78
CA ASP A 122 -12.68 13.19 -17.03
C ASP A 122 -13.19 12.19 -18.08
N THR A 123 -12.39 11.96 -19.13
CA THR A 123 -12.74 11.08 -20.26
C THR A 123 -11.61 10.09 -20.58
N PRO A 124 -11.93 8.90 -21.11
CA PRO A 124 -10.90 7.91 -21.42
C PRO A 124 -9.80 8.42 -22.34
N LYS A 125 -10.13 9.19 -23.39
CA LYS A 125 -9.14 9.66 -24.37
C LYS A 125 -8.02 10.52 -23.77
N GLN A 126 -8.28 11.23 -22.66
CA GLN A 126 -7.24 12.02 -21.98
C GLN A 126 -6.07 11.15 -21.49
N MET A 127 -6.35 9.87 -21.19
CA MET A 127 -5.35 8.90 -20.72
C MET A 127 -4.16 8.78 -21.67
N LEU A 128 -4.36 8.86 -22.99
CA LEU A 128 -3.27 8.71 -23.97
C LEU A 128 -2.21 9.80 -23.82
N LYS A 129 -2.65 11.06 -23.78
CA LYS A 129 -1.75 12.21 -23.62
C LYS A 129 -1.13 12.24 -22.23
N MET A 130 -1.93 11.95 -21.20
CA MET A 130 -1.45 11.95 -19.83
C MET A 130 -0.41 10.85 -19.58
N LEU A 131 -0.57 9.67 -20.18
CA LEU A 131 0.42 8.60 -20.09
C LEU A 131 1.80 9.06 -20.58
N ASP A 132 1.85 9.80 -21.70
CA ASP A 132 3.12 10.36 -22.21
C ASP A 132 3.78 11.29 -21.21
N GLN A 133 2.98 12.13 -20.54
CA GLN A 133 3.49 13.03 -19.50
C GLN A 133 3.98 12.26 -18.26
N ARG A 134 3.29 11.18 -17.87
CA ARG A 134 3.73 10.31 -16.76
C ARG A 134 5.06 9.64 -17.09
N LEU A 135 5.20 9.10 -18.29
CA LEU A 135 6.45 8.46 -18.75
C LEU A 135 7.63 9.44 -18.75
N GLU A 136 7.42 10.67 -19.21
CA GLU A 136 8.43 11.73 -19.15
C GLU A 136 8.84 12.08 -17.71
N ALA A 137 7.85 12.22 -16.82
CA ALA A 137 8.06 12.52 -15.40
C ALA A 137 8.77 11.38 -14.66
N LEU A 138 8.46 10.13 -15.02
CA LEU A 138 9.06 8.91 -14.47
C LEU A 138 10.42 8.57 -15.10
N GLY A 139 10.77 9.16 -16.25
CA GLY A 139 12.01 8.86 -16.96
C GLY A 139 12.09 7.41 -17.44
N THR A 140 10.98 6.85 -17.95
CA THR A 140 10.92 5.48 -18.46
C THR A 140 9.98 5.38 -19.65
N ASP A 141 10.20 4.41 -20.54
CA ASP A 141 9.40 4.22 -21.75
C ASP A 141 8.10 3.45 -21.50
N TYR A 142 7.94 2.83 -20.33
CA TYR A 142 6.73 2.08 -19.98
C TYR A 142 6.43 2.03 -18.48
N VAL A 143 5.14 1.89 -18.16
CA VAL A 143 4.66 1.45 -16.85
C VAL A 143 4.01 0.06 -16.94
N ASP A 144 3.94 -0.66 -15.83
CA ASP A 144 3.30 -1.98 -15.83
C ASP A 144 1.78 -1.81 -15.77
N PHE A 145 1.30 -0.88 -14.94
CA PHE A 145 -0.12 -0.55 -14.82
C PHE A 145 -0.32 0.96 -14.91
N TYR A 146 -1.31 1.37 -15.71
CA TYR A 146 -1.77 2.75 -15.75
C TYR A 146 -3.24 2.85 -15.35
N PHE A 147 -3.49 3.56 -14.25
CA PHE A 147 -4.81 3.60 -13.63
C PHE A 147 -5.50 4.96 -13.79
N VAL A 148 -6.83 4.92 -13.89
CA VAL A 148 -7.67 6.08 -13.52
C VAL A 148 -7.62 6.27 -12.01
N HIS A 149 -7.32 7.48 -11.55
CA HIS A 149 -7.18 7.80 -10.14
C HIS A 149 -8.54 8.17 -9.54
N GLY A 150 -8.95 7.48 -8.46
CA GLY A 150 -10.12 7.89 -7.68
C GLY A 150 -11.42 7.86 -8.48
N LEU A 151 -11.63 6.84 -9.32
CA LEU A 151 -12.84 6.74 -10.13
C LEU A 151 -14.10 6.83 -9.24
N GLY A 152 -14.98 7.77 -9.58
CA GLY A 152 -16.17 8.15 -8.81
C GLY A 152 -16.03 9.48 -8.05
N ASP A 153 -14.82 9.96 -7.76
CA ASP A 153 -14.65 11.21 -7.01
C ASP A 153 -15.04 12.46 -7.84
N HIS A 154 -14.88 12.38 -9.17
CA HIS A 154 -15.22 13.46 -10.13
C HIS A 154 -16.25 13.02 -11.18
N HIS A 155 -16.91 11.89 -10.96
CA HIS A 155 -17.88 11.30 -11.87
C HIS A 155 -19.12 10.93 -11.09
N THR A 156 -20.29 11.15 -11.68
CA THR A 156 -21.51 10.49 -11.21
C THR A 156 -21.35 8.96 -11.30
N LEU A 157 -22.21 8.23 -10.60
CA LEU A 157 -22.24 6.78 -10.70
C LEU A 157 -22.46 6.30 -12.15
N ASP A 158 -23.41 6.92 -12.86
CA ASP A 158 -23.71 6.56 -14.24
C ASP A 158 -22.51 6.84 -15.16
N GLU A 159 -21.83 7.98 -14.99
CA GLU A 159 -20.59 8.27 -15.72
C GLU A 159 -19.51 7.24 -15.41
N SER A 160 -19.34 6.86 -14.14
CA SER A 160 -18.35 5.87 -13.73
C SER A 160 -18.63 4.49 -14.34
N ILE A 161 -19.90 4.05 -14.35
CA ILE A 161 -20.33 2.80 -14.97
C ILE A 161 -20.12 2.85 -16.49
N ASN A 162 -20.54 3.94 -17.12
CA ASN A 162 -20.38 4.15 -18.56
C ASN A 162 -18.91 4.24 -18.96
N PHE A 163 -18.05 4.78 -18.10
CA PHE A 163 -16.61 4.84 -18.33
C PHE A 163 -16.04 3.42 -18.44
N VAL A 164 -16.23 2.56 -17.43
CA VAL A 164 -15.58 1.25 -17.38
C VAL A 164 -16.20 0.20 -18.31
N LYS A 165 -17.40 0.46 -18.84
CA LYS A 165 -18.08 -0.38 -19.85
C LYS A 165 -18.03 0.21 -21.26
N GLY A 166 -17.64 1.47 -21.39
CA GLY A 166 -17.79 2.26 -22.60
C GLY A 166 -16.84 1.85 -23.71
N GLN A 167 -17.31 1.98 -24.95
CA GLN A 167 -16.53 1.72 -26.15
C GLN A 167 -15.29 2.63 -26.22
N GLU A 168 -15.39 3.89 -25.78
CA GLU A 168 -14.26 4.81 -25.77
C GLU A 168 -13.13 4.37 -24.81
N PHE A 169 -13.49 3.84 -23.63
CA PHE A 169 -12.49 3.29 -22.71
C PHE A 169 -11.87 2.01 -23.25
N LYS A 170 -12.66 1.15 -23.90
CA LYS A 170 -12.15 -0.04 -24.59
C LYS A 170 -11.11 0.33 -25.64
N GLU A 171 -11.44 1.25 -26.55
CA GLU A 171 -10.53 1.70 -27.62
C GLU A 171 -9.27 2.37 -27.06
N THR A 172 -9.44 3.18 -26.01
CA THR A 172 -8.31 3.84 -25.34
C THR A 172 -7.40 2.81 -24.67
N ALA A 173 -7.95 1.83 -23.96
CA ALA A 173 -7.21 0.74 -23.33
C ALA A 173 -6.44 -0.09 -24.36
N GLU A 174 -7.06 -0.43 -25.48
CA GLU A 174 -6.43 -1.15 -26.58
C GLU A 174 -5.28 -0.33 -27.21
N ALA A 175 -5.49 0.97 -27.43
CA ALA A 175 -4.45 1.87 -27.92
C ALA A 175 -3.25 1.99 -26.97
N ILE A 176 -3.51 2.11 -25.66
CA ILE A 176 -2.48 2.13 -24.61
C ILE A 176 -1.65 0.85 -24.65
N ARG A 177 -2.30 -0.33 -24.64
CA ARG A 177 -1.61 -1.63 -24.69
C ARG A 177 -0.79 -1.79 -25.97
N LYS A 178 -1.38 -1.45 -27.11
CA LYS A 178 -0.72 -1.54 -28.43
C LYS A 178 0.52 -0.64 -28.53
N SER A 179 0.50 0.51 -27.86
CA SER A 179 1.65 1.43 -27.83
C SER A 179 2.85 0.89 -27.03
N GLY A 180 2.64 -0.10 -26.15
CA GLY A 180 3.66 -0.61 -25.23
C GLY A 180 3.97 0.30 -24.03
N LYS A 181 3.39 1.51 -24.00
CA LYS A 181 3.61 2.53 -22.95
C LYS A 181 3.02 2.14 -21.59
N ALA A 182 1.96 1.34 -21.59
CA ALA A 182 1.52 0.62 -20.41
C ALA A 182 1.06 -0.79 -20.80
N LYS A 183 1.40 -1.79 -19.97
CA LYS A 183 1.03 -3.19 -20.25
C LYS A 183 -0.43 -3.47 -19.91
N PHE A 184 -0.92 -2.84 -18.84
CA PHE A 184 -2.25 -3.06 -18.30
C PHE A 184 -2.90 -1.73 -17.90
N VAL A 185 -4.23 -1.71 -17.94
CA VAL A 185 -5.06 -0.57 -17.53
C VAL A 185 -6.00 -0.95 -16.41
N GLY A 186 -6.31 0.03 -15.58
CA GLY A 186 -7.19 -0.20 -14.45
C GLY A 186 -7.66 1.10 -13.82
N PHE A 187 -8.10 1.01 -12.58
CA PHE A 187 -8.46 2.19 -11.80
C PHE A 187 -8.24 1.96 -10.32
N SER A 188 -8.16 3.07 -9.59
CA SER A 188 -8.27 3.08 -8.15
C SER A 188 -9.60 3.69 -7.73
N THR A 189 -10.21 3.22 -6.65
CA THR A 189 -11.43 3.84 -6.12
C THR A 189 -11.55 3.68 -4.61
N HIS A 190 -12.10 4.71 -3.99
CA HIS A 190 -12.50 4.73 -2.59
C HIS A 190 -13.86 5.42 -2.40
N HIS A 191 -14.57 5.64 -3.51
CA HIS A 191 -15.87 6.30 -3.54
C HIS A 191 -16.93 5.43 -2.84
N LYS A 192 -18.01 6.06 -2.38
CA LYS A 192 -19.13 5.38 -1.72
C LYS A 192 -19.84 4.38 -2.63
N ASP A 193 -19.93 4.69 -3.92
CA ASP A 193 -20.58 3.84 -4.93
C ASP A 193 -19.64 2.81 -5.58
N ARG A 194 -18.45 2.56 -5.00
CA ARG A 194 -17.44 1.69 -5.63
C ARG A 194 -17.93 0.26 -5.88
N ALA A 195 -18.88 -0.26 -5.10
CA ALA A 195 -19.38 -1.62 -5.31
C ALA A 195 -19.99 -1.77 -6.71
N GLN A 196 -20.82 -0.80 -7.11
CA GLN A 196 -21.46 -0.75 -8.42
C GLN A 196 -20.43 -0.55 -9.54
N THR A 197 -19.46 0.36 -9.36
CA THR A 197 -18.40 0.59 -10.35
C THR A 197 -17.49 -0.63 -10.54
N ILE A 198 -17.12 -1.31 -9.45
CA ILE A 198 -16.29 -2.53 -9.48
C ILE A 198 -17.06 -3.67 -10.17
N GLN A 199 -18.34 -3.85 -9.84
CA GLN A 199 -19.22 -4.81 -10.50
C GLN A 199 -19.29 -4.53 -12.02
N ALA A 200 -19.52 -3.27 -12.40
CA ALA A 200 -19.59 -2.85 -13.79
C ALA A 200 -18.26 -3.09 -14.54
N ALA A 201 -17.12 -2.84 -13.90
CA ALA A 201 -15.81 -3.10 -14.47
C ALA A 201 -15.57 -4.60 -14.73
N ALA A 202 -15.95 -5.46 -13.78
CA ALA A 202 -15.91 -6.91 -13.97
C ALA A 202 -16.81 -7.37 -15.12
N GLU A 203 -18.02 -6.82 -15.22
CA GLU A 203 -18.94 -7.11 -16.32
C GLU A 203 -18.42 -6.65 -17.68
N GLY A 204 -17.84 -5.45 -17.75
CA GLY A 204 -17.33 -4.85 -18.98
C GLY A 204 -16.11 -5.58 -19.57
N GLY A 205 -15.27 -6.20 -18.72
CA GLY A 205 -14.16 -7.04 -19.15
C GLY A 205 -12.98 -6.31 -19.81
N ILE A 206 -12.92 -4.98 -19.67
CA ILE A 206 -11.85 -4.11 -20.21
C ILE A 206 -10.72 -3.90 -19.19
N VAL A 207 -11.08 -3.82 -17.90
CA VAL A 207 -10.20 -3.52 -16.77
C VAL A 207 -9.37 -4.73 -16.37
N ASP A 208 -8.05 -4.55 -16.19
CA ASP A 208 -7.15 -5.64 -15.78
C ASP A 208 -7.02 -5.75 -14.26
N ALA A 209 -6.96 -4.60 -13.58
CA ALA A 209 -6.72 -4.54 -12.15
C ALA A 209 -7.42 -3.34 -11.51
N ILE A 210 -7.82 -3.49 -10.25
CA ILE A 210 -8.48 -2.46 -9.45
C ILE A 210 -7.77 -2.32 -8.12
N MET A 211 -7.38 -1.09 -7.79
CA MET A 211 -6.87 -0.73 -6.46
C MET A 211 -7.99 -0.11 -5.62
N LEU A 212 -8.43 -0.76 -4.54
CA LEU A 212 -9.65 -0.35 -3.83
C LEU A 212 -9.44 -0.09 -2.34
N MET A 213 -10.24 0.80 -1.78
CA MET A 213 -10.39 0.86 -0.32
C MET A 213 -11.06 -0.43 0.15
N TYR A 214 -10.37 -1.17 1.02
CA TYR A 214 -10.75 -2.52 1.42
C TYR A 214 -10.53 -2.77 2.91
N THR A 215 -11.37 -3.64 3.47
CA THR A 215 -11.28 -4.16 4.82
C THR A 215 -11.48 -5.69 4.83
N PRO A 216 -10.79 -6.48 5.68
CA PRO A 216 -10.92 -7.93 5.67
C PRO A 216 -12.16 -8.48 6.39
N TRP A 217 -13.03 -7.60 6.91
CA TRP A 217 -14.27 -7.98 7.60
C TRP A 217 -15.52 -7.46 6.90
N LEU A 218 -15.51 -7.46 5.56
CA LEU A 218 -16.73 -7.21 4.79
C LEU A 218 -17.80 -8.24 5.14
N ASP A 219 -19.04 -7.78 5.23
CA ASP A 219 -20.18 -8.68 5.31
C ASP A 219 -20.25 -9.52 4.03
N LYS A 220 -20.48 -10.83 4.18
CA LYS A 220 -20.49 -11.80 3.08
C LYS A 220 -21.48 -11.41 1.97
N ASP A 221 -22.63 -10.87 2.34
CA ASP A 221 -23.70 -10.50 1.43
C ASP A 221 -23.65 -9.04 1.00
N SER A 222 -22.66 -8.27 1.48
CA SER A 222 -22.48 -6.87 1.09
C SER A 222 -22.31 -6.74 -0.44
N PRO A 223 -22.83 -5.66 -1.04
CA PRO A 223 -22.65 -5.39 -2.47
C PRO A 223 -21.18 -5.38 -2.89
N LEU A 224 -20.29 -4.81 -2.06
CA LEU A 224 -18.87 -4.79 -2.34
C LEU A 224 -18.28 -6.20 -2.38
N ASN A 225 -18.57 -7.05 -1.39
CA ASN A 225 -18.03 -8.41 -1.36
C ASN A 225 -18.44 -9.23 -2.59
N LYS A 226 -19.70 -9.11 -3.03
CA LYS A 226 -20.21 -9.73 -4.26
C LYS A 226 -19.51 -9.21 -5.53
N ALA A 227 -19.20 -7.92 -5.57
CA ALA A 227 -18.43 -7.34 -6.67
C ALA A 227 -16.99 -7.90 -6.71
N LEU A 228 -16.35 -8.12 -5.56
CA LEU A 228 -15.03 -8.74 -5.48
C LEU A 228 -15.04 -10.19 -5.96
N ASP A 229 -16.06 -10.97 -5.61
CA ASP A 229 -16.24 -12.34 -6.12
C ASP A 229 -16.38 -12.36 -7.65
N THR A 230 -17.12 -11.39 -8.21
CA THR A 230 -17.26 -11.24 -9.67
C THR A 230 -15.94 -10.85 -10.32
N CYS A 231 -15.19 -9.89 -9.76
CA CYS A 231 -13.84 -9.55 -10.24
C CYS A 231 -12.92 -10.77 -10.24
N TYR A 232 -12.85 -11.49 -9.12
CA TYR A 232 -11.97 -12.63 -8.95
C TYR A 232 -12.29 -13.75 -9.94
N SER A 233 -13.57 -14.12 -10.09
CA SER A 233 -14.00 -15.16 -11.04
C SER A 233 -13.74 -14.79 -12.51
N LYS A 234 -13.71 -13.49 -12.84
CA LYS A 234 -13.39 -13.00 -14.20
C LYS A 234 -11.90 -12.69 -14.42
N GLY A 235 -11.08 -12.90 -13.41
CA GLY A 235 -9.63 -12.68 -13.45
C GLY A 235 -9.22 -11.19 -13.44
N VAL A 236 -10.05 -10.30 -12.91
CA VAL A 236 -9.66 -8.91 -12.62
C VAL A 236 -8.80 -8.91 -11.35
N GLY A 237 -7.60 -8.35 -11.42
CA GLY A 237 -6.70 -8.26 -10.26
C GLY A 237 -7.21 -7.27 -9.22
N LEU A 238 -7.06 -7.59 -7.93
CA LEU A 238 -7.48 -6.72 -6.83
C LEU A 238 -6.30 -6.37 -5.93
N ILE A 239 -6.11 -5.08 -5.69
CA ILE A 239 -5.07 -4.54 -4.81
C ILE A 239 -5.75 -3.74 -3.70
N SER A 240 -5.45 -4.06 -2.45
CA SER A 240 -5.95 -3.31 -1.30
C SER A 240 -5.22 -1.97 -1.16
N MET A 241 -5.93 -0.90 -0.81
CA MET A 241 -5.36 0.37 -0.34
C MET A 241 -6.18 0.93 0.83
N LYS A 242 -5.63 1.96 1.51
CA LYS A 242 -6.29 2.70 2.61
C LYS A 242 -6.72 1.84 3.80
N GLN A 243 -5.95 0.80 4.10
CA GLN A 243 -6.20 -0.14 5.18
C GLN A 243 -5.86 0.46 6.54
N VAL A 244 -4.77 1.24 6.57
CA VAL A 244 -4.03 1.71 7.75
C VAL A 244 -4.67 2.90 8.44
N ALA A 245 -5.37 3.71 7.66
CA ALA A 245 -5.69 5.08 8.01
C ALA A 245 -6.74 5.09 9.11
N GLY A 246 -6.37 5.50 10.33
CA GLY A 246 -7.33 5.74 11.40
C GLY A 246 -7.82 4.51 12.17
N GLN A 247 -7.39 3.28 11.85
CA GLN A 247 -7.84 2.07 12.58
C GLN A 247 -7.07 1.80 13.87
N PHE A 248 -5.79 2.18 13.90
CA PHE A 248 -4.95 2.13 15.10
C PHE A 248 -4.26 3.49 15.28
N PRO A 249 -4.19 4.04 16.49
CA PRO A 249 -3.60 5.36 16.70
C PRO A 249 -2.08 5.32 16.46
N ALA A 250 -1.57 6.30 15.70
CA ALA A 250 -0.15 6.41 15.37
C ALA A 250 0.74 6.70 16.60
N LYS A 251 0.15 7.27 17.66
CA LYS A 251 0.75 7.37 18.99
C LYS A 251 -0.13 6.59 19.97
N PRO A 252 0.30 5.43 20.47
CA PRO A 252 -0.45 4.76 21.50
C PRO A 252 -0.51 5.67 22.72
N LYS A 253 -1.72 5.96 23.20
CA LYS A 253 -1.86 6.34 24.62
C LYS A 253 -1.47 5.10 25.43
N PHE A 254 -0.90 5.29 26.62
CA PHE A 254 -0.65 4.17 27.55
C PHE A 254 -1.92 3.30 27.63
N ASN A 255 -1.76 1.97 27.53
CA ASN A 255 -2.80 0.93 27.51
C ASN A 255 -3.46 0.60 26.16
N VAL A 256 -3.27 1.37 25.08
CA VAL A 256 -3.92 1.06 23.79
C VAL A 256 -3.42 -0.26 23.21
N LEU A 257 -2.09 -0.44 23.11
CA LEU A 257 -1.52 -1.64 22.53
C LEU A 257 -1.85 -2.88 23.37
N GLU A 258 -1.80 -2.76 24.69
CA GLU A 258 -2.18 -3.81 25.63
C GLU A 258 -3.65 -4.20 25.47
N GLU A 259 -4.54 -3.22 25.30
CA GLU A 259 -5.97 -3.46 25.07
C GLU A 259 -6.24 -4.13 23.72
N VAL A 260 -5.49 -3.77 22.66
CA VAL A 260 -5.61 -4.45 21.36
C VAL A 260 -5.23 -5.91 21.54
N VAL A 261 -4.07 -6.16 22.15
CA VAL A 261 -3.54 -7.49 22.38
C VAL A 261 -4.46 -8.30 23.29
N ARG A 262 -5.10 -7.68 24.29
CA ARG A 262 -6.10 -8.33 25.15
C ARG A 262 -7.33 -8.79 24.37
N ARG A 263 -7.79 -7.99 23.40
CA ARG A 263 -8.95 -8.31 22.56
C ARG A 263 -8.62 -9.26 21.41
N ALA A 264 -7.37 -9.24 20.95
CA ALA A 264 -6.83 -10.05 19.88
C ALA A 264 -5.57 -10.80 20.37
N PRO A 265 -5.71 -11.80 21.26
CA PRO A 265 -4.59 -12.49 21.91
C PRO A 265 -3.64 -13.16 20.90
N MET A 266 -4.17 -13.55 19.73
CA MET A 266 -3.36 -14.14 18.66
C MET A 266 -2.20 -13.23 18.20
N LEU A 267 -2.31 -11.90 18.38
CA LEU A 267 -1.23 -10.96 18.06
C LEU A 267 0.00 -11.23 18.93
N ALA A 268 -0.17 -11.49 20.21
CA ALA A 268 0.94 -11.82 21.11
C ALA A 268 1.54 -13.19 20.78
N GLU A 269 0.69 -14.19 20.56
CA GLU A 269 1.10 -15.55 20.22
C GLU A 269 1.94 -15.60 18.94
N ARG A 270 1.52 -14.84 17.91
CA ARG A 270 2.20 -14.76 16.61
C ARG A 270 3.28 -13.67 16.56
N LYS A 271 3.47 -12.91 17.64
CA LYS A 271 4.40 -11.77 17.72
C LYS A 271 4.18 -10.77 16.58
N LEU A 272 2.92 -10.37 16.40
CA LEU A 272 2.49 -9.40 15.43
C LEU A 272 2.07 -8.12 16.13
N SER A 273 2.42 -6.97 15.54
CA SER A 273 1.74 -5.73 15.89
C SER A 273 0.28 -5.77 15.41
N PRO A 274 -0.60 -4.91 15.94
CA PRO A 274 -1.96 -4.75 15.41
C PRO A 274 -2.00 -4.51 13.91
N TYR A 275 -1.03 -3.75 13.39
CA TYR A 275 -0.95 -3.40 11.98
C TYR A 275 -0.48 -4.58 11.12
N GLN A 276 0.52 -5.33 11.59
CA GLN A 276 0.92 -6.58 10.92
C GLN A 276 -0.23 -7.59 10.90
N GLY A 277 -1.00 -7.68 11.99
CA GLY A 277 -2.22 -8.49 12.06
C GLY A 277 -3.26 -8.08 11.02
N LEU A 278 -3.49 -6.77 10.83
CA LEU A 278 -4.38 -6.25 9.79
C LEU A 278 -3.88 -6.64 8.38
N LEU A 279 -2.59 -6.49 8.09
CA LEU A 279 -2.02 -6.92 6.81
C LEU A 279 -2.20 -8.43 6.57
N HIS A 280 -1.96 -9.26 7.60
CA HIS A 280 -2.20 -10.70 7.51
C HIS A 280 -3.69 -11.01 7.28
N ALA A 281 -4.61 -10.29 7.93
CA ALA A 281 -6.05 -10.44 7.71
C ALA A 281 -6.45 -10.11 6.26
N ILE A 282 -5.89 -9.05 5.67
CA ILE A 282 -6.14 -8.68 4.27
C ILE A 282 -5.59 -9.74 3.32
N TRP A 283 -4.35 -10.18 3.53
CA TRP A 283 -3.74 -11.18 2.66
C TRP A 283 -4.36 -12.57 2.82
N THR A 284 -5.10 -12.83 3.92
CA THR A 284 -5.90 -14.05 4.09
C THR A 284 -7.00 -14.16 3.03
N ASP A 285 -7.52 -13.02 2.56
CA ASP A 285 -8.40 -13.01 1.38
C ASP A 285 -7.57 -13.24 0.12
N GLU A 286 -7.65 -14.45 -0.43
CA GLU A 286 -6.91 -14.85 -1.64
C GLU A 286 -7.28 -14.04 -2.88
N ARG A 287 -8.45 -13.38 -2.87
CA ARG A 287 -8.86 -12.47 -3.96
C ARG A 287 -7.96 -11.24 -4.04
N ILE A 288 -7.36 -10.84 -2.91
CA ILE A 288 -6.45 -9.70 -2.83
C ILE A 288 -5.01 -10.14 -3.13
N SER A 289 -4.46 -9.59 -4.21
CA SER A 289 -3.12 -9.95 -4.70
C SER A 289 -1.99 -9.24 -3.94
N GLY A 290 -2.26 -8.03 -3.43
CA GLY A 290 -1.29 -7.21 -2.70
C GLY A 290 -1.96 -6.06 -1.96
N SER A 291 -1.18 -5.39 -1.12
CA SER A 291 -1.59 -4.23 -0.33
C SER A 291 -0.65 -3.06 -0.62
N CYS A 292 -1.20 -1.99 -1.21
CA CYS A 292 -0.51 -0.73 -1.41
C CYS A 292 -0.53 0.10 -0.12
N VAL A 293 0.65 0.20 0.51
CA VAL A 293 0.84 0.85 1.80
C VAL A 293 1.67 2.12 1.64
N SER A 294 1.20 3.23 2.21
CA SER A 294 1.97 4.46 2.32
C SER A 294 3.01 4.37 3.44
N ILE A 295 4.19 3.87 3.10
CA ILE A 295 5.32 3.66 4.02
C ILE A 295 6.04 5.00 4.23
N LYS A 296 5.98 5.58 5.43
CA LYS A 296 6.47 6.94 5.73
C LYS A 296 7.83 6.97 6.41
N THR A 297 8.23 5.88 7.06
CA THR A 297 9.49 5.80 7.81
C THR A 297 10.20 4.47 7.57
N THR A 298 11.47 4.41 7.95
CA THR A 298 12.28 3.19 7.86
C THR A 298 11.81 2.10 8.81
N GLU A 299 11.23 2.48 9.95
CA GLU A 299 10.69 1.57 10.96
C GLU A 299 9.43 0.89 10.43
N GLN A 300 8.50 1.68 9.87
CA GLN A 300 7.30 1.16 9.20
C GLN A 300 7.66 0.19 8.07
N LEU A 301 8.64 0.56 7.24
CA LEU A 301 9.09 -0.34 6.17
C LEU A 301 9.59 -1.69 6.70
N ARG A 302 10.36 -1.68 7.80
CA ARG A 302 10.88 -2.92 8.40
C ARG A 302 9.75 -3.77 8.98
N GLU A 303 8.81 -3.15 9.68
CA GLU A 303 7.64 -3.80 10.26
C GLU A 303 6.75 -4.45 9.17
N ASP A 304 6.47 -3.70 8.11
CA ASP A 304 5.58 -4.14 7.02
C ASP A 304 6.25 -5.23 6.18
N ALA A 305 7.55 -5.09 5.89
CA ALA A 305 8.31 -6.12 5.17
C ALA A 305 8.46 -7.39 6.01
N ASP A 306 8.63 -7.28 7.33
CA ASP A 306 8.63 -8.42 8.24
C ASP A 306 7.28 -9.15 8.24
N ALA A 307 6.17 -8.43 8.26
CA ALA A 307 4.83 -9.01 8.13
C ALA A 307 4.70 -9.80 6.82
N ALA A 308 5.13 -9.21 5.70
CA ALA A 308 5.09 -9.91 4.41
C ALA A 308 5.97 -11.17 4.39
N ARG A 309 7.18 -11.14 4.98
CA ARG A 309 8.08 -12.31 5.02
C ARG A 309 7.54 -13.45 5.87
N ARG A 310 6.84 -13.13 6.97
CA ARG A 310 6.28 -14.09 7.92
C ARG A 310 4.78 -14.28 7.75
N TYR A 311 4.24 -13.93 6.59
CA TYR A 311 2.82 -14.03 6.33
C TYR A 311 2.36 -15.48 6.48
N GLU A 312 1.34 -15.68 7.31
CA GLU A 312 0.53 -16.89 7.29
C GLU A 312 -0.95 -16.49 7.49
N PRO A 313 -1.88 -17.17 6.78
CA PRO A 313 -3.31 -16.88 6.84
C PRO A 313 -3.85 -16.90 8.26
N LEU A 314 -4.83 -16.03 8.53
CA LEU A 314 -5.58 -16.00 9.77
C LEU A 314 -6.85 -16.85 9.69
N LYS A 315 -7.28 -17.38 10.83
CA LYS A 315 -8.61 -17.98 10.99
C LYS A 315 -9.68 -16.90 11.03
N THR A 316 -10.90 -17.23 10.62
CA THR A 316 -12.05 -16.32 10.71
C THR A 316 -12.23 -15.72 12.11
N THR A 317 -12.08 -16.53 13.16
CA THR A 317 -12.18 -16.07 14.55
C THR A 317 -11.08 -15.06 14.92
N GLU A 318 -9.89 -15.18 14.35
CA GLU A 318 -8.79 -14.24 14.58
C GLU A 318 -9.06 -12.91 13.87
N ILE A 319 -9.62 -12.95 12.66
CA ILE A 319 -10.04 -11.75 11.92
C ILE A 319 -11.17 -11.03 12.67
N GLU A 320 -12.13 -11.76 13.23
CA GLU A 320 -13.21 -11.19 14.05
C GLU A 320 -12.67 -10.52 15.33
N GLN A 321 -11.73 -11.15 16.03
CA GLN A 321 -11.05 -10.55 17.18
C GLN A 321 -10.31 -9.26 16.82
N LEU A 322 -9.60 -9.25 15.68
CA LEU A 322 -8.92 -8.04 15.18
C LEU A 322 -9.92 -6.94 14.83
N ARG A 323 -11.04 -7.27 14.20
CA ARG A 323 -12.14 -6.32 13.92
C ARG A 323 -12.66 -5.73 15.22
N ASP A 324 -13.01 -6.56 16.19
CA ASP A 324 -13.60 -6.11 17.45
C ASP A 324 -12.61 -5.25 18.25
N ALA A 325 -11.32 -5.57 18.18
CA ALA A 325 -10.26 -4.72 18.70
C ALA A 325 -10.23 -3.36 17.98
N ALA A 326 -10.14 -3.34 16.64
CA ALA A 326 -10.12 -2.11 15.84
C ALA A 326 -11.32 -1.20 16.13
N LEU A 327 -12.54 -1.76 16.19
CA LEU A 327 -13.77 -1.03 16.50
C LEU A 327 -13.75 -0.42 17.91
N ALA A 328 -13.20 -1.14 18.90
CA ALA A 328 -13.10 -0.66 20.27
C ALA A 328 -12.17 0.57 20.41
N PHE A 329 -11.19 0.74 19.51
CA PHE A 329 -10.31 1.91 19.52
C PHE A 329 -10.92 3.16 18.91
N GLY A 330 -12.09 3.04 18.28
CA GLY A 330 -12.79 4.16 17.67
C GLY A 330 -12.06 4.63 16.41
N PRO A 331 -12.21 3.90 15.29
CA PRO A 331 -11.54 4.27 14.06
C PRO A 331 -11.98 5.66 13.60
N THR A 332 -11.11 6.34 12.85
CA THR A 332 -11.42 7.67 12.26
C THR A 332 -11.79 7.60 10.79
N LEU A 333 -11.58 6.45 10.14
CA LEU A 333 -11.91 6.21 8.74
C LEU A 333 -12.79 4.96 8.62
N CYS A 334 -13.77 5.04 7.73
CA CYS A 334 -14.52 3.86 7.32
C CYS A 334 -13.86 3.19 6.10
N ALA A 335 -13.13 2.10 6.32
CA ALA A 335 -12.53 1.29 5.26
C ALA A 335 -13.56 0.47 4.43
N ASP A 336 -14.85 0.57 4.78
CA ASP A 336 -16.00 0.06 4.03
C ASP A 336 -17.08 1.14 3.83
N CYS A 337 -16.68 2.35 3.47
CA CYS A 337 -17.62 3.47 3.34
C CYS A 337 -18.54 3.30 2.11
N ASP A 338 -19.84 3.23 2.28
CA ASP A 338 -20.83 3.28 1.17
C ASP A 338 -21.85 4.40 1.35
N GLY A 339 -21.56 5.37 2.23
CA GLY A 339 -22.44 6.51 2.49
C GLY A 339 -23.71 6.18 3.30
N ARG A 340 -23.95 4.91 3.69
CA ARG A 340 -25.15 4.53 4.47
C ARG A 340 -25.32 5.31 5.78
N CYS A 341 -24.21 5.79 6.35
CA CYS A 341 -24.22 6.61 7.56
C CYS A 341 -24.90 7.97 7.32
N SER A 342 -24.65 8.64 6.20
CA SER A 342 -25.32 9.90 5.83
C SER A 342 -26.82 9.70 5.61
N VAL A 343 -27.19 8.61 4.93
CA VAL A 343 -28.59 8.22 4.70
C VAL A 343 -29.31 7.98 6.03
N ALA A 344 -28.72 7.18 6.92
CA ALA A 344 -29.29 6.89 8.23
C ALA A 344 -29.40 8.14 9.12
N ALA A 345 -28.45 9.07 9.02
CA ALA A 345 -28.50 10.36 9.72
C ALA A 345 -29.54 11.33 9.16
N GLY A 346 -30.14 11.05 8.01
CA GLY A 346 -31.05 11.97 7.33
C GLY A 346 -30.36 13.25 6.81
N THR A 347 -29.09 13.17 6.44
CA THR A 347 -28.29 14.32 6.00
C THR A 347 -27.72 14.15 4.59
N LYS A 348 -27.45 15.28 3.93
CA LYS A 348 -26.67 15.34 2.69
C LYS A 348 -25.16 15.47 2.95
N ALA A 349 -24.75 15.71 4.19
CA ALA A 349 -23.35 15.74 4.55
C ALA A 349 -22.67 14.42 4.20
N GLU A 350 -21.49 14.50 3.59
CA GLU A 350 -20.72 13.32 3.21
C GLU A 350 -19.86 12.86 4.40
N LEU A 351 -20.51 12.35 5.44
CA LEU A 351 -19.89 12.00 6.73
C LEU A 351 -18.65 11.10 6.57
N GLY A 352 -18.68 10.19 5.60
CA GLY A 352 -17.54 9.34 5.25
C GLY A 352 -16.34 10.13 4.75
N ASP A 353 -16.56 11.15 3.94
CA ASP A 353 -15.50 12.01 3.40
C ASP A 353 -15.00 13.02 4.42
N LEU A 354 -15.89 13.61 5.22
CA LEU A 354 -15.50 14.49 6.32
C LEU A 354 -14.53 13.78 7.30
N THR A 355 -14.87 12.57 7.72
CA THR A 355 -14.03 11.76 8.62
C THR A 355 -12.76 11.23 7.94
N ARG A 356 -12.82 10.95 6.63
CA ARG A 356 -11.64 10.60 5.82
C ARG A 356 -10.65 11.75 5.69
N PHE A 357 -11.12 12.97 5.41
CA PHE A 357 -10.26 14.15 5.34
C PHE A 357 -9.66 14.49 6.70
N LEU A 358 -10.42 14.33 7.79
CA LEU A 358 -9.87 14.44 9.14
C LEU A 358 -8.74 13.41 9.36
N THR A 359 -8.94 12.18 8.90
CA THR A 359 -7.89 11.14 8.97
C THR A 359 -6.64 11.54 8.17
N TYR A 360 -6.80 12.15 6.99
CA TYR A 360 -5.69 12.66 6.20
C TYR A 360 -4.91 13.75 6.93
N HIS A 361 -5.62 14.66 7.58
CA HIS A 361 -5.01 15.73 8.35
C HIS A 361 -4.25 15.20 9.57
N GLU A 362 -4.92 14.42 10.41
CA GLU A 362 -4.41 14.02 11.73
C GLU A 362 -3.47 12.81 11.69
N HIS A 363 -3.76 11.81 10.86
CA HIS A 363 -3.00 10.54 10.84
C HIS A 363 -1.97 10.48 9.71
N HIS A 364 -2.26 11.09 8.56
CA HIS A 364 -1.34 11.07 7.40
C HIS A 364 -0.40 12.27 7.40
N GLY A 365 -0.82 13.38 8.03
CA GLY A 365 -0.06 14.62 8.07
C GLY A 365 -0.09 15.40 6.76
N ILE A 366 -0.95 15.02 5.81
CA ILE A 366 -1.14 15.71 4.52
C ILE A 366 -2.17 16.84 4.66
N ARG A 367 -1.90 17.75 5.60
CA ARG A 367 -2.88 18.73 6.11
C ARG A 367 -3.40 19.70 5.04
N VAL A 368 -2.52 20.14 4.13
CA VAL A 368 -2.90 21.05 3.04
C VAL A 368 -3.87 20.37 2.09
N GLU A 369 -3.55 19.14 1.70
CA GLU A 369 -4.40 18.35 0.81
C GLU A 369 -5.74 18.00 1.45
N ALA A 370 -5.76 17.65 2.74
CA ALA A 370 -6.99 17.40 3.49
C ALA A 370 -7.93 18.62 3.49
N ARG A 371 -7.40 19.82 3.70
CA ARG A 371 -8.17 21.08 3.64
C ARG A 371 -8.65 21.38 2.23
N ARG A 372 -7.80 21.15 1.22
CA ARG A 372 -8.18 21.34 -0.19
C ARG A 372 -9.37 20.45 -0.57
N GLN A 373 -9.34 19.18 -0.18
CA GLN A 373 -10.44 18.24 -0.44
C GLN A 373 -11.72 18.63 0.32
N TYR A 374 -11.59 19.02 1.60
CA TYR A 374 -12.72 19.54 2.37
C TYR A 374 -13.34 20.79 1.72
N ALA A 375 -12.52 21.75 1.27
CA ALA A 375 -12.99 22.97 0.63
C ALA A 375 -13.63 22.74 -0.74
N ALA A 376 -13.29 21.63 -1.42
CA ALA A 376 -13.89 21.25 -2.69
C ALA A 376 -15.31 20.67 -2.55
N LEU A 377 -15.71 20.25 -1.34
CA LEU A 377 -17.08 19.82 -1.08
C LEU A 377 -18.07 20.99 -1.18
N SER A 378 -19.28 20.70 -1.66
CA SER A 378 -20.37 21.67 -1.61
C SER A 378 -20.70 22.07 -0.16
N PRO A 379 -21.33 23.22 0.08
CA PRO A 379 -21.82 23.58 1.40
C PRO A 379 -22.70 22.49 2.03
N GLU A 380 -23.59 21.86 1.26
CA GLU A 380 -24.49 20.80 1.73
C GLU A 380 -23.75 19.48 2.05
N ALA A 381 -22.68 19.18 1.32
CA ALA A 381 -21.83 18.02 1.58
C ALA A 381 -20.99 18.19 2.87
N ARG A 382 -20.85 19.42 3.36
CA ARG A 382 -20.17 19.74 4.64
C ARG A 382 -21.15 19.90 5.80
N ASP A 383 -22.36 20.37 5.54
CA ASP A 383 -23.32 20.72 6.58
C ASP A 383 -24.01 19.48 7.20
N TRP A 384 -23.47 19.04 8.34
CA TRP A 384 -24.02 17.95 9.14
C TRP A 384 -24.98 18.45 10.23
N ALA A 385 -25.36 19.73 10.26
CA ALA A 385 -26.29 20.25 11.25
C ALA A 385 -27.64 19.50 11.20
N GLY A 386 -28.13 19.09 12.37
CA GLY A 386 -29.39 18.33 12.49
C GLY A 386 -29.30 16.85 12.10
N ALA A 387 -28.12 16.34 11.73
CA ALA A 387 -27.92 14.91 11.44
C ALA A 387 -28.12 14.04 12.70
N ASP A 388 -28.80 12.89 12.56
CA ASP A 388 -28.85 11.87 13.61
C ASP A 388 -27.55 11.06 13.64
N LEU A 389 -26.59 11.54 14.43
CA LEU A 389 -25.25 10.96 14.51
C LEU A 389 -25.23 9.58 15.19
N GLU A 390 -26.23 9.24 16.00
CA GLU A 390 -26.35 7.91 16.59
C GLU A 390 -26.86 6.91 15.55
N ALA A 391 -27.85 7.29 14.73
CA ALA A 391 -28.28 6.50 13.58
C ALA A 391 -27.13 6.31 12.57
N ALA A 392 -26.36 7.38 12.29
CA ALA A 392 -25.17 7.30 11.43
C ALA A 392 -24.15 6.29 11.98
N ARG A 393 -23.85 6.35 13.28
CA ARG A 393 -22.93 5.42 13.95
C ARG A 393 -23.45 3.99 13.91
N ALA A 394 -24.74 3.79 14.15
CA ALA A 394 -25.37 2.48 14.12
C ALA A 394 -25.29 1.84 12.72
N ALA A 395 -25.52 2.64 11.67
CA ALA A 395 -25.43 2.18 10.29
C ALA A 395 -23.98 1.92 9.83
N CYS A 396 -23.00 2.68 10.33
CA CYS A 396 -21.60 2.55 9.90
C CYS A 396 -20.99 1.16 10.22
N PRO A 397 -20.41 0.45 9.24
CA PRO A 397 -19.73 -0.83 9.48
C PRO A 397 -18.58 -0.73 10.48
N ASN A 398 -17.90 0.43 10.51
CA ASN A 398 -16.78 0.69 11.41
C ASN A 398 -17.18 1.46 12.68
N LYS A 399 -18.48 1.69 12.92
CA LYS A 399 -19.00 2.35 14.13
C LYS A 399 -18.29 3.67 14.48
N LEU A 400 -17.96 4.47 13.46
CA LEU A 400 -17.27 5.74 13.65
C LEU A 400 -18.05 6.63 14.63
N ASN A 401 -17.32 7.26 15.56
CA ASN A 401 -17.91 8.18 16.51
C ASN A 401 -18.08 9.58 15.89
N PHE A 402 -19.08 9.73 15.01
CA PHE A 402 -19.32 10.97 14.28
C PHE A 402 -19.48 12.18 15.19
N ALA A 403 -20.16 12.04 16.33
CA ALA A 403 -20.33 13.11 17.32
C ALA A 403 -19.00 13.65 17.88
N LYS A 404 -17.95 12.81 17.91
CA LYS A 404 -16.60 13.22 18.29
C LYS A 404 -15.79 13.73 17.10
N LEU A 405 -15.93 13.09 15.94
CA LEU A 405 -15.06 13.34 14.79
C LEU A 405 -15.47 14.57 13.98
N LEU A 406 -16.76 14.82 13.78
CA LEU A 406 -17.22 15.93 12.93
C LEU A 406 -16.86 17.31 13.47
N PRO A 407 -16.94 17.59 14.79
CA PRO A 407 -16.46 18.86 15.33
C PRO A 407 -14.96 19.11 15.08
N ASP A 408 -14.14 18.05 15.13
CA ASP A 408 -12.72 18.14 14.80
C ASP A 408 -12.50 18.34 13.29
N ALA A 409 -13.33 17.71 12.44
CA ALA A 409 -13.32 17.95 11.00
C ALA A 409 -13.58 19.44 10.69
N ASP A 410 -14.64 20.03 11.26
CA ASP A 410 -14.94 21.46 11.07
C ASP A 410 -13.81 22.34 11.60
N ARG A 411 -13.28 22.02 12.79
CA ARG A 411 -12.22 22.82 13.42
C ARG A 411 -10.91 22.83 12.64
N TYR A 412 -10.51 21.68 12.10
CA TYR A 412 -9.16 21.52 11.52
C TYR A 412 -9.13 21.70 10.00
N LEU A 413 -10.26 21.47 9.33
CA LEU A 413 -10.36 21.46 7.88
C LEU A 413 -10.95 22.74 7.28
N ALA A 414 -11.76 23.50 8.04
CA ALA A 414 -12.39 24.74 7.57
C ALA A 414 -11.40 25.90 7.40
#